data_AF-A0ABD3FNE2-F1
#
_entry.id   AF-A0ABD3FNE2-F1
#
_cell.length_a   1.000
_cell.length_b   1.000
_cell.length_c   1.000
_cell.angle_alpha   90.00
_cell.angle_beta   90.00
_cell.angle_gamma   90.00
#
_symmetry.space_group_name_H-M   'P 1'
#
loop_
_entity.id
_entity.type
_entity.pdbx_description
1 polymer ?
#
loop_
_entity_poly.entity_id
_entity_poly.type
_entity_poly.pdbx_seq_one_letter_code
_entity_poly.pdbx_strand_id
1 'polypeptide(L)'
;MCVGFNELHCIIRDAAEATATRPLTDEFPNDKWIQRWLARHPELSVRQVQLLDVKRASASTPDAVINYYKNLKKVLEKLDLLDKPERIWNCDETGIFLLGRGRERVICPKGLRANVQRSDDRENASIMACVSASGERMPPMYIFTGDRKAHWMEKEESQARCITSESSNINGKLVLDWLKWFESLLPPERPQLLVLDGHFAQIQIDVVKYGADRDVHLFILPGNTSHFLQPLDVAVFGPFKRFFEKALKSFLRQNGNKLPIKDDIAGIARDPLVKACCPDNAKNGFAKAGIFPLSLDVMMKAKFSIAAEGRRFDP
;
A
#
# COMPACT_ATOMS: atom_id res chain seq x y z
N MET A 1 24.50 3.09 1.50
CA MET A 1 24.57 1.70 0.99
C MET A 1 24.33 0.78 2.19
N CYS A 2 23.45 -0.22 2.09
CA CYS A 2 23.19 -1.17 3.17
C CYS A 2 24.13 -2.36 3.00
N VAL A 3 24.80 -2.77 4.07
CA VAL A 3 25.80 -3.85 4.06
C VAL A 3 25.29 -4.96 4.96
N GLY A 4 25.36 -6.21 4.50
CA GLY A 4 24.99 -7.37 5.31
C GLY A 4 25.93 -7.56 6.50
N PHE A 5 25.50 -8.23 7.57
CA PHE A 5 26.35 -8.43 8.76
C PHE A 5 27.65 -9.17 8.42
N ASN A 6 27.57 -10.18 7.55
CA ASN A 6 28.75 -10.93 7.07
C ASN A 6 29.65 -10.09 6.15
N GLU A 7 29.06 -9.24 5.32
CA GLU A 7 29.81 -8.35 4.43
C GLU A 7 30.53 -7.26 5.21
N LEU A 8 29.89 -6.73 6.27
CA LEU A 8 30.51 -5.81 7.22
C LEU A 8 31.68 -6.48 7.96
N HIS A 9 31.52 -7.74 8.37
CA HIS A 9 32.60 -8.56 8.94
C HIS A 9 33.82 -8.60 8.01
N CYS A 10 33.61 -8.90 6.72
CA CYS A 10 34.68 -8.93 5.72
C CYS A 10 35.33 -7.56 5.54
N ILE A 11 34.54 -6.51 5.32
CA ILE A 11 35.05 -5.14 5.10
C ILE A 11 35.92 -4.69 6.28
N ILE A 12 35.49 -4.97 7.51
CA ILE A 12 36.21 -4.59 8.72
C ILE A 12 37.48 -5.44 8.90
N ARG A 13 37.44 -6.73 8.56
CA ARG A 13 38.64 -7.58 8.55
C ARG A 13 39.65 -7.08 7.52
N ASP A 14 39.24 -6.86 6.27
CA ASP A 14 40.11 -6.38 5.20
C ASP A 14 40.75 -5.03 5.57
N ALA A 15 39.95 -4.10 6.11
CA ALA A 15 40.44 -2.81 6.58
C ALA A 15 41.44 -2.95 7.74
N ALA A 16 41.20 -3.89 8.66
CA ALA A 16 42.10 -4.15 9.77
C ALA A 16 43.39 -4.85 9.31
N GLU A 17 43.33 -5.79 8.38
CA GLU A 17 44.53 -6.44 7.81
C GLU A 17 45.43 -5.42 7.11
N ALA A 18 44.83 -4.41 6.47
CA ALA A 18 45.57 -3.34 5.82
C ALA A 18 46.19 -2.30 6.78
N THR A 19 45.67 -2.19 8.02
CA THR A 19 46.01 -1.07 8.92
C THR A 19 46.52 -1.48 10.30
N ALA A 20 46.39 -2.75 10.68
CA ALA A 20 46.75 -3.22 12.00
C ALA A 20 48.27 -3.27 12.18
N THR A 21 48.74 -2.73 13.29
CA THR A 21 50.15 -2.80 13.73
C THR A 21 50.44 -4.03 14.59
N ARG A 22 49.42 -4.84 14.89
CA ARG A 22 49.50 -6.06 15.69
C ARG A 22 48.80 -7.21 14.97
N PRO A 23 49.21 -8.47 15.19
CA PRO A 23 48.55 -9.63 14.62
C PRO A 23 47.06 -9.65 15.00
N LEU A 24 46.20 -9.80 14.01
CA LEU A 24 44.78 -10.01 14.21
C LEU A 24 44.53 -11.46 14.63
N THR A 25 43.55 -11.68 15.51
CA THR A 25 43.10 -13.03 15.83
C THR A 25 42.18 -13.55 14.73
N ASP A 26 42.16 -14.86 14.52
CA ASP A 26 41.29 -15.50 13.51
C ASP A 26 39.80 -15.26 13.74
N GLU A 27 39.44 -14.80 14.93
CA GLU A 27 38.08 -14.47 15.36
C GLU A 27 37.75 -12.98 15.18
N PHE A 28 38.68 -12.16 14.70
CA PHE A 28 38.49 -10.71 14.55
C PHE A 28 37.97 -10.32 13.16
N PRO A 29 36.94 -9.46 13.03
CA PRO A 29 36.10 -8.97 14.11
C PRO A 29 35.14 -10.07 14.59
N ASN A 30 34.81 -10.07 15.87
CA ASN A 30 33.74 -10.92 16.40
C ASN A 30 32.48 -10.09 16.65
N ASP A 31 31.34 -10.76 16.86
CA ASP A 31 30.04 -10.09 17.05
C ASP A 31 30.07 -9.06 18.18
N LYS A 32 30.77 -9.35 19.29
CA LYS A 32 30.93 -8.40 20.41
C LYS A 32 31.70 -7.15 20.01
N TRP A 33 32.67 -7.28 19.10
CA TRP A 33 33.39 -6.14 18.56
C TRP A 33 32.50 -5.31 17.64
N ILE A 34 31.74 -5.96 16.75
CA ILE A 34 30.81 -5.27 15.84
C ILE A 34 29.72 -4.54 16.62
N GLN A 35 29.15 -5.15 17.66
CA GLN A 35 28.16 -4.49 18.53
C GLN A 35 28.74 -3.23 19.19
N ARG A 36 29.99 -3.30 19.69
CA ARG A 36 30.69 -2.14 20.26
C ARG A 36 31.06 -1.08 19.22
N TRP A 37 31.30 -1.49 17.98
CA TRP A 37 31.52 -0.57 16.86
C TRP A 37 30.22 0.15 16.50
N LEU A 38 29.11 -0.57 16.33
CA LEU A 38 27.79 0.00 16.08
C LEU A 38 27.34 0.95 17.20
N ALA A 39 27.62 0.63 18.46
CA ALA A 39 27.34 1.52 19.59
C ALA A 39 28.11 2.85 19.55
N ARG A 40 29.26 2.90 18.86
CA ARG A 40 30.05 4.13 18.65
C ARG A 40 29.64 4.91 17.40
N HIS A 41 28.77 4.34 16.56
CA HIS A 41 28.27 4.92 15.31
C HIS A 41 26.75 5.09 15.37
N PRO A 42 26.22 6.05 16.17
CA PRO A 42 24.78 6.22 16.40
C PRO A 42 23.99 6.60 15.13
N GLU A 43 24.68 7.04 14.07
CA GLU A 43 24.13 7.25 12.73
C GLU A 43 23.74 5.94 12.02
N LEU A 44 24.25 4.80 12.49
CA LEU A 44 23.98 3.47 11.95
C LEU A 44 22.94 2.73 12.81
N SER A 45 22.15 1.86 12.19
CA SER A 45 21.19 1.02 12.92
C SER A 45 21.01 -0.33 12.26
N VAL A 46 21.01 -1.38 13.10
CA VAL A 46 20.71 -2.75 12.65
C VAL A 46 19.22 -2.88 12.44
N ARG A 47 18.83 -3.34 11.25
CA ARG A 47 17.45 -3.44 10.80
C ARG A 47 17.25 -4.80 10.14
N GLN A 48 16.17 -5.50 10.47
CA GLN A 48 15.74 -6.70 9.76
C GLN A 48 15.51 -6.38 8.26
N VAL A 49 16.14 -7.14 7.38
CA VAL A 49 15.99 -6.96 5.93
C VAL A 49 14.54 -7.24 5.53
N GLN A 50 13.90 -6.30 4.85
CA GLN A 50 12.64 -6.55 4.17
C GLN A 50 12.94 -7.26 2.85
N LEU A 51 12.39 -8.46 2.65
CA LEU A 51 12.44 -9.16 1.37
C LEU A 51 11.65 -8.34 0.34
N LEU A 52 12.36 -7.47 -0.38
CA LEU A 52 11.89 -6.88 -1.61
C LEU A 52 11.97 -7.96 -2.69
N ASP A 53 10.87 -8.19 -3.40
CA ASP A 53 10.89 -9.00 -4.62
C ASP A 53 11.99 -8.45 -5.56
N VAL A 54 12.84 -9.34 -6.08
CA VAL A 54 14.00 -8.99 -6.93
C VAL A 54 13.58 -8.12 -8.12
N LYS A 55 12.35 -8.32 -8.64
CA LYS A 55 11.78 -7.48 -9.71
C LYS A 55 11.46 -6.05 -9.24
N ARG A 56 11.09 -5.88 -7.97
CA ARG A 56 10.79 -4.57 -7.38
C ARG A 56 12.05 -3.76 -7.07
N ALA A 57 13.10 -4.43 -6.61
CA ALA A 57 14.39 -3.79 -6.35
C ALA A 57 15.09 -3.31 -7.63
N SER A 58 15.02 -4.10 -8.72
CA SER A 58 15.64 -3.79 -10.01
C SER A 58 14.89 -2.71 -10.82
N ALA A 59 13.56 -2.61 -10.69
CA ALA A 59 12.76 -1.62 -11.43
C ALA A 59 12.66 -0.24 -10.74
N SER A 60 12.83 -0.17 -9.42
CA SER A 60 12.68 1.06 -8.64
C SER A 60 13.99 1.85 -8.57
N THR A 61 14.65 2.16 -9.68
CA THR A 61 15.94 2.89 -9.66
C THR A 61 15.77 4.35 -9.22
N PRO A 62 16.81 5.00 -8.66
CA PRO A 62 16.80 6.45 -8.42
C PRO A 62 16.39 7.25 -9.66
N ASP A 63 16.90 6.87 -10.84
CA ASP A 63 16.56 7.52 -12.11
C ASP A 63 15.08 7.39 -12.47
N ALA A 64 14.47 6.22 -12.21
CA ALA A 64 13.04 6.03 -12.41
C ALA A 64 12.21 6.99 -11.53
N VAL A 65 12.60 7.17 -10.27
CA VAL A 65 11.93 8.11 -9.34
C VAL A 65 12.16 9.56 -9.77
N ILE A 66 13.37 9.93 -10.19
CA ILE A 66 13.68 11.27 -10.70
C ILE A 66 12.88 11.57 -11.97
N ASN A 67 12.80 10.62 -12.90
CA ASN A 67 12.02 10.78 -14.14
C ASN A 67 10.52 10.87 -13.84
N TYR A 68 10.02 10.06 -12.92
CA TYR A 68 8.64 10.16 -12.43
C TYR A 68 8.33 11.55 -11.87
N TYR A 69 9.18 12.05 -10.96
CA TYR A 69 9.05 13.39 -10.39
C TYR A 69 9.04 14.47 -11.47
N LYS A 70 10.00 14.43 -12.42
CA LYS A 70 10.08 15.40 -13.52
C LYS A 70 8.83 15.39 -14.39
N ASN A 71 8.33 14.21 -14.72
CA ASN A 71 7.12 14.05 -15.53
C ASN A 71 5.87 14.53 -14.79
N LEU A 72 5.73 14.17 -13.51
CA LEU A 72 4.60 14.60 -12.66
C LEU A 72 4.61 16.12 -12.51
N LYS A 73 5.78 16.70 -12.23
CA LYS A 73 5.96 18.16 -12.14
C LYS A 73 5.48 18.86 -13.40
N LYS A 74 5.94 18.39 -14.58
CA LYS A 74 5.54 18.94 -15.87
C LYS A 74 4.03 18.86 -16.11
N VAL A 75 3.39 17.74 -15.71
CA VAL A 75 1.94 17.57 -15.83
C VAL A 75 1.20 18.52 -14.89
N LEU A 76 1.61 18.58 -13.62
CA LEU A 76 0.99 19.48 -12.63
C LEU A 76 1.13 20.96 -13.02
N GLU A 77 2.28 21.37 -13.55
CA GLU A 77 2.50 22.73 -14.07
C GLU A 77 1.63 23.00 -15.30
N LYS A 78 1.60 22.06 -16.26
CA LYS A 78 0.80 22.20 -17.50
C LYS A 78 -0.70 22.31 -17.21
N LEU A 79 -1.19 21.58 -16.21
CA LEU A 79 -2.61 21.52 -15.83
C LEU A 79 -2.98 22.56 -14.76
N ASP A 80 -2.02 23.35 -14.28
CA ASP A 80 -2.21 24.33 -13.20
C ASP A 80 -2.80 23.68 -11.92
N LEU A 81 -2.16 22.62 -11.44
CA LEU A 81 -2.61 21.79 -10.31
C LEU A 81 -1.67 21.79 -9.10
N LEU A 82 -0.57 22.55 -9.13
CA LEU A 82 0.45 22.53 -8.07
C LEU A 82 -0.09 22.92 -6.68
N ASP A 83 -1.16 23.71 -6.63
CA ASP A 83 -1.80 24.22 -5.42
C ASP A 83 -3.28 23.80 -5.28
N LYS A 84 -3.75 22.83 -6.08
CA LYS A 84 -5.15 22.38 -6.12
C LYS A 84 -5.31 20.92 -5.69
N PRO A 85 -5.13 20.60 -4.39
CA PRO A 85 -5.17 19.23 -3.89
C PRO A 85 -6.51 18.52 -4.12
N GLU A 86 -7.61 19.25 -4.21
CA GLU A 86 -8.95 18.74 -4.46
C GLU A 86 -9.14 18.18 -5.88
N ARG A 87 -8.18 18.45 -6.78
CA ARG A 87 -8.21 17.97 -8.17
C ARG A 87 -7.20 16.87 -8.46
N ILE A 88 -6.48 16.40 -7.44
CA ILE A 88 -5.47 15.34 -7.56
C ILE A 88 -5.97 14.13 -6.77
N TRP A 89 -6.29 13.08 -7.51
CA TRP A 89 -6.87 11.85 -6.99
C TRP A 89 -5.89 10.71 -7.07
N ASN A 90 -6.05 9.74 -6.18
CA ASN A 90 -5.33 8.50 -6.19
C ASN A 90 -6.29 7.34 -5.98
N CYS A 91 -6.22 6.33 -6.86
CA CYS A 91 -7.01 5.12 -6.75
C CYS A 91 -6.15 3.86 -6.73
N ASP A 92 -6.64 2.84 -6.03
CA ASP A 92 -5.99 1.55 -5.94
C ASP A 92 -6.97 0.45 -5.47
N GLU A 93 -6.58 -0.80 -5.69
CA GLU A 93 -7.34 -1.99 -5.32
C GLU A 93 -6.67 -2.72 -4.15
N THR A 94 -7.45 -3.08 -3.13
CA THR A 94 -7.00 -4.00 -2.09
C THR A 94 -7.91 -5.21 -1.98
N GLY A 95 -7.30 -6.39 -1.97
CA GLY A 95 -7.99 -7.64 -1.62
C GLY A 95 -8.33 -7.72 -0.13
N ILE A 96 -9.48 -8.31 0.16
CA ILE A 96 -9.98 -8.63 1.50
C ILE A 96 -10.43 -10.09 1.57
N PHE A 97 -10.24 -10.67 2.75
CA PHE A 97 -10.50 -12.09 3.01
C PHE A 97 -11.25 -12.24 4.33
N LEU A 98 -12.34 -13.00 4.33
CA LEU A 98 -13.13 -13.30 5.53
C LEU A 98 -12.38 -14.17 6.55
N LEU A 99 -11.36 -14.91 6.08
CA LEU A 99 -10.42 -15.63 6.93
C LEU A 99 -9.60 -14.70 7.86
N GLY A 100 -9.51 -13.40 7.54
CA GLY A 100 -8.64 -12.44 8.22
C GLY A 100 -7.14 -12.67 7.91
N ARG A 101 -6.24 -11.84 8.46
CA ARG A 101 -4.80 -12.05 8.31
C ARG A 101 -4.21 -12.85 9.48
N GLY A 102 -3.48 -13.90 9.13
CA GLY A 102 -2.41 -14.47 9.97
C GLY A 102 -2.84 -15.22 11.22
N ARG A 103 -1.83 -15.79 11.89
CA ARG A 103 -1.96 -16.65 13.08
C ARG A 103 -2.41 -15.83 14.28
N GLU A 104 -3.58 -16.15 14.83
CA GLU A 104 -4.05 -15.56 16.09
C GLU A 104 -3.21 -16.09 17.27
N ARG A 105 -2.83 -15.19 18.19
CA ARG A 105 -2.26 -15.60 19.48
C ARG A 105 -3.42 -15.95 20.41
N VAL A 106 -3.49 -17.22 20.81
CA VAL A 106 -4.49 -17.69 21.78
C VAL A 106 -3.80 -18.09 23.08
N ILE A 107 -4.57 -18.01 24.17
CA ILE A 107 -4.16 -18.55 25.47
C ILE A 107 -4.76 -19.94 25.56
N CYS A 108 -3.93 -20.96 25.71
CA CYS A 108 -4.36 -22.34 25.91
C CYS A 108 -3.55 -23.01 27.04
N PRO A 109 -4.13 -23.97 27.78
CA PRO A 109 -3.37 -24.79 28.72
C PRO A 109 -2.17 -25.47 28.06
N LYS A 110 -1.06 -25.62 28.80
CA LYS A 110 0.13 -26.33 28.31
C LYS A 110 -0.23 -27.75 27.89
N GLY A 111 0.25 -28.17 26.71
CA GLY A 111 0.02 -29.52 26.17
C GLY A 111 -1.26 -29.68 25.35
N LEU A 112 -2.12 -28.65 25.24
CA LEU A 112 -3.31 -28.69 24.38
C LEU A 112 -3.09 -28.00 23.04
N ARG A 113 -3.80 -28.49 22.02
CA ARG A 113 -3.82 -27.84 20.69
C ARG A 113 -4.68 -26.59 20.73
N ALA A 114 -4.13 -25.51 20.19
CA ALA A 114 -4.82 -24.24 19.99
C ALA A 114 -5.60 -24.26 18.67
N ASN A 115 -6.92 -24.47 18.74
CA ASN A 115 -7.80 -24.41 17.57
C ASN A 115 -8.63 -23.12 17.60
N VAL A 116 -8.78 -22.49 16.44
CA VAL A 116 -9.61 -21.29 16.26
C VAL A 116 -10.55 -21.55 15.09
N GLN A 117 -11.85 -21.32 15.31
CA GLN A 117 -12.83 -21.37 14.21
C GLN A 117 -12.78 -20.07 13.42
N ARG A 118 -12.80 -20.21 12.09
CA ARG A 118 -12.81 -19.15 11.08
C ARG A 118 -13.81 -19.54 10.01
N SER A 119 -14.26 -18.54 9.24
CA SER A 119 -15.04 -18.80 8.03
C SER A 119 -14.27 -19.78 7.14
N ASP A 120 -14.95 -20.79 6.63
CA ASP A 120 -14.42 -21.69 5.61
C ASP A 120 -14.54 -21.09 4.20
N ASP A 121 -15.21 -19.93 4.08
CA ASP A 121 -15.31 -19.14 2.88
C ASP A 121 -13.93 -18.58 2.48
N ARG A 122 -13.37 -19.19 1.43
CA ARG A 122 -12.07 -18.83 0.86
C ARG A 122 -12.21 -17.79 -0.25
N GLU A 123 -13.42 -17.35 -0.58
CA GLU A 123 -13.64 -16.41 -1.65
C GLU A 123 -13.11 -15.03 -1.26
N ASN A 124 -12.32 -14.46 -2.15
CA ASN A 124 -11.79 -13.11 -2.04
C ASN A 124 -12.79 -12.12 -2.65
N ALA A 125 -12.84 -10.95 -2.03
CA ALA A 125 -13.37 -9.76 -2.65
C ALA A 125 -12.27 -8.71 -2.71
N SER A 126 -12.36 -7.80 -3.67
CA SER A 126 -11.49 -6.64 -3.72
C SER A 126 -12.29 -5.37 -3.53
N ILE A 127 -11.62 -4.34 -3.02
CA ILE A 127 -12.17 -3.01 -2.87
C ILE A 127 -11.29 -2.07 -3.68
N MET A 128 -11.88 -1.42 -4.67
CA MET A 128 -11.32 -0.24 -5.29
C MET A 128 -11.65 0.95 -4.39
N ALA A 129 -10.62 1.62 -3.89
CA ALA A 129 -10.72 2.85 -3.10
C ALA A 129 -10.11 4.03 -3.87
N CYS A 130 -10.63 5.24 -3.66
CA CYS A 130 -10.09 6.45 -4.26
C CYS A 130 -10.20 7.63 -3.29
N VAL A 131 -9.13 8.41 -3.18
CA VAL A 131 -9.01 9.58 -2.30
C VAL A 131 -8.34 10.75 -3.02
N SER A 132 -8.65 11.98 -2.63
CA SER A 132 -7.98 13.19 -3.13
C SER A 132 -6.82 13.61 -2.22
N ALA A 133 -5.92 14.46 -2.74
CA ALA A 133 -4.89 15.09 -1.94
C ALA A 133 -5.47 16.10 -0.92
N SER A 134 -6.70 16.57 -1.11
CA SER A 134 -7.42 17.39 -0.13
C SER A 134 -8.05 16.57 1.00
N GLY A 135 -8.02 15.24 0.91
CA GLY A 135 -8.53 14.31 1.92
C GLY A 135 -9.98 13.87 1.69
N GLU A 136 -10.55 14.14 0.53
CA GLU A 136 -11.87 13.62 0.15
C GLU A 136 -11.77 12.15 -0.24
N ARG A 137 -12.87 11.42 -0.06
CA ARG A 137 -12.97 9.98 -0.35
C ARG A 137 -14.11 9.75 -1.32
N MET A 138 -13.86 9.00 -2.38
CA MET A 138 -14.90 8.49 -3.24
C MET A 138 -15.59 7.26 -2.61
N PRO A 139 -16.89 7.04 -2.87
CA PRO A 139 -17.55 5.77 -2.56
C PRO A 139 -16.75 4.60 -3.14
N PRO A 140 -16.68 3.44 -2.44
CA PRO A 140 -15.86 2.33 -2.89
C PRO A 140 -16.59 1.50 -3.94
N MET A 141 -15.82 0.78 -4.75
CA MET A 141 -16.35 -0.29 -5.59
C MET A 141 -15.87 -1.64 -5.04
N TYR A 142 -16.82 -2.48 -4.64
CA TYR A 142 -16.58 -3.87 -4.24
C TYR A 142 -16.63 -4.75 -5.49
N ILE A 143 -15.62 -5.60 -5.62
CA ILE A 143 -15.46 -6.54 -6.74
C ILE A 143 -15.49 -7.95 -6.18
N PHE A 144 -16.49 -8.72 -6.57
CA PHE A 144 -16.71 -10.09 -6.12
C PHE A 144 -16.46 -11.08 -7.25
N THR A 145 -16.08 -12.31 -6.92
CA THR A 145 -16.14 -13.44 -7.87
C THR A 145 -17.58 -13.89 -8.14
N GLY A 146 -17.85 -14.41 -9.33
CA GLY A 146 -19.09 -15.15 -9.65
C GLY A 146 -20.27 -14.27 -10.11
N ASP A 147 -21.48 -14.82 -10.03
CA ASP A 147 -22.70 -14.16 -10.51
C ASP A 147 -23.30 -13.19 -9.48
N ARG A 148 -23.93 -12.13 -9.99
CA ARG A 148 -24.50 -11.03 -9.20
C ARG A 148 -25.63 -11.56 -8.30
N LYS A 149 -25.43 -11.56 -6.97
CA LYS A 149 -26.53 -11.83 -6.03
C LYS A 149 -27.17 -10.52 -5.54
N ALA A 150 -28.51 -10.45 -5.59
CA ALA A 150 -29.28 -9.24 -5.29
C ALA A 150 -29.06 -8.68 -3.86
N HIS A 151 -28.73 -9.55 -2.89
CA HIS A 151 -28.62 -9.19 -1.48
C HIS A 151 -27.26 -8.60 -1.05
N TRP A 152 -26.24 -8.52 -1.93
CA TRP A 152 -24.95 -7.93 -1.58
C TRP A 152 -24.99 -6.42 -1.29
N MET A 153 -26.09 -5.74 -1.65
CA MET A 153 -26.23 -4.28 -1.52
C MET A 153 -27.43 -3.82 -0.69
N GLU A 154 -28.30 -4.72 -0.23
CA GLU A 154 -29.59 -4.31 0.38
C GLU A 154 -29.45 -3.52 1.69
N LYS A 155 -28.24 -3.32 2.23
CA LYS A 155 -28.02 -2.65 3.51
C LYS A 155 -27.15 -1.40 3.54
N GLU A 156 -26.36 -1.03 2.53
CA GLU A 156 -25.24 -0.10 2.78
C GLU A 156 -24.87 0.90 1.70
N GLU A 157 -24.49 2.10 2.19
CA GLU A 157 -23.98 3.30 1.49
C GLU A 157 -24.59 3.52 0.11
N SER A 158 -25.59 4.41 0.01
CA SER A 158 -26.40 4.66 -1.21
C SER A 158 -25.62 4.96 -2.50
N GLN A 159 -24.31 5.21 -2.40
CA GLN A 159 -23.42 5.49 -3.51
C GLN A 159 -22.36 4.42 -3.77
N ALA A 160 -22.13 3.43 -2.89
CA ALA A 160 -21.17 2.36 -3.15
C ALA A 160 -21.63 1.47 -4.32
N ARG A 161 -20.69 0.84 -5.03
CA ARG A 161 -21.01 -0.08 -6.13
C ARG A 161 -20.49 -1.49 -5.86
N CYS A 162 -21.30 -2.50 -6.16
CA CYS A 162 -20.87 -3.90 -6.22
C CYS A 162 -20.89 -4.38 -7.68
N ILE A 163 -19.76 -4.94 -8.10
CA ILE A 163 -19.57 -5.53 -9.42
C ILE A 163 -18.97 -6.93 -9.28
N THR A 164 -19.06 -7.71 -10.36
CA THR A 164 -18.46 -9.04 -10.41
C THR A 164 -17.38 -9.12 -11.47
N SER A 165 -16.37 -9.95 -11.21
CA SER A 165 -15.38 -10.37 -12.19
C SER A 165 -15.03 -11.84 -12.00
N GLU A 166 -14.38 -12.45 -12.99
CA GLU A 166 -13.98 -13.87 -12.91
C GLU A 166 -12.97 -14.13 -11.78
N SER A 167 -12.17 -13.12 -11.40
CA SER A 167 -11.06 -13.26 -10.45
C SER A 167 -11.22 -12.44 -9.17
N SER A 168 -12.34 -11.75 -8.98
CA SER A 168 -12.57 -10.68 -7.99
C SER A 168 -11.64 -9.47 -8.08
N ASN A 169 -10.73 -9.43 -9.06
CA ASN A 169 -9.93 -8.24 -9.33
C ASN A 169 -10.56 -7.42 -10.46
N ILE A 170 -10.17 -6.16 -10.57
CA ILE A 170 -10.55 -5.35 -11.72
C ILE A 170 -9.92 -5.92 -12.99
N ASN A 171 -10.64 -5.84 -14.11
CA ASN A 171 -10.12 -6.15 -15.44
C ASN A 171 -10.26 -4.91 -16.35
N GLY A 172 -9.64 -4.94 -17.54
CA GLY A 172 -9.61 -3.76 -18.43
C GLY A 172 -11.00 -3.17 -18.76
N LYS A 173 -12.03 -4.02 -18.91
CA LYS A 173 -13.41 -3.56 -19.13
C LYS A 173 -13.97 -2.84 -17.90
N LEU A 174 -13.74 -3.41 -16.72
CA LEU A 174 -14.18 -2.83 -15.45
C LEU A 174 -13.45 -1.53 -15.10
N VAL A 175 -12.21 -1.33 -15.56
CA VAL A 175 -11.49 -0.05 -15.41
C VAL A 175 -12.24 1.07 -16.12
N LEU A 176 -12.75 0.86 -17.33
CA LEU A 176 -13.52 1.87 -18.05
C LEU A 176 -14.86 2.17 -17.36
N ASP A 177 -15.57 1.13 -16.91
CA ASP A 177 -16.84 1.30 -16.19
C ASP A 177 -16.64 2.02 -14.84
N TRP A 178 -15.52 1.73 -14.17
CA TRP A 178 -15.10 2.45 -12.99
C TRP A 178 -14.76 3.90 -13.29
N LEU A 179 -14.00 4.19 -14.36
CA LEU A 179 -13.64 5.57 -14.73
C LEU A 179 -14.87 6.41 -15.09
N LYS A 180 -15.84 5.84 -15.82
CA LYS A 180 -17.13 6.48 -16.12
C LYS A 180 -17.89 6.85 -14.85
N TRP A 181 -17.86 5.95 -13.87
CA TRP A 181 -18.51 6.18 -12.60
C TRP A 181 -17.78 7.23 -11.76
N PHE A 182 -16.46 7.12 -11.66
CA PHE A 182 -15.62 8.11 -11.00
C PHE A 182 -15.87 9.51 -11.57
N GLU A 183 -15.87 9.65 -12.90
CA GLU A 183 -16.13 10.94 -13.56
C GLU A 183 -17.51 11.50 -13.24
N SER A 184 -18.54 10.65 -13.18
CA SER A 184 -19.91 11.07 -12.79
C SER A 184 -20.02 11.58 -11.35
N LEU A 185 -19.03 11.28 -10.50
CA LEU A 185 -18.96 11.72 -9.11
C LEU A 185 -18.01 12.92 -8.90
N LEU A 186 -17.23 13.29 -9.93
CA LEU A 186 -16.30 14.40 -9.81
C LEU A 186 -17.03 15.74 -9.73
N PRO A 187 -16.46 16.72 -9.00
CA PRO A 187 -16.94 18.09 -9.04
C PRO A 187 -16.76 18.67 -10.46
N PRO A 188 -17.50 19.72 -10.87
CA PRO A 188 -17.52 20.22 -12.24
C PRO A 188 -16.17 20.83 -12.70
N GLU A 189 -15.30 21.20 -11.77
CA GLU A 189 -14.00 21.79 -12.05
C GLU A 189 -13.12 20.85 -12.87
N ARG A 190 -12.39 21.44 -13.81
CA ARG A 190 -11.43 20.77 -14.69
C ARG A 190 -10.14 21.61 -14.81
N PRO A 191 -8.98 21.00 -15.13
CA PRO A 191 -8.73 19.57 -15.29
C PRO A 191 -8.74 18.80 -13.95
N GLN A 192 -8.89 17.47 -14.03
CA GLN A 192 -8.75 16.54 -12.90
C GLN A 192 -7.57 15.60 -13.19
N LEU A 193 -6.76 15.27 -12.19
CA LEU A 193 -5.64 14.33 -12.31
C LEU A 193 -5.93 13.09 -11.48
N LEU A 194 -5.88 11.92 -12.10
CA LEU A 194 -5.99 10.63 -11.42
C LEU A 194 -4.66 9.86 -11.48
N VAL A 195 -4.06 9.63 -10.32
CA VAL A 195 -2.85 8.83 -10.14
C VAL A 195 -3.23 7.38 -9.83
N LEU A 196 -2.69 6.43 -10.59
CA LEU A 196 -3.03 5.01 -10.47
C LEU A 196 -1.81 4.08 -10.70
N ASP A 197 -1.86 2.87 -10.16
CA ASP A 197 -0.80 1.86 -10.34
C ASP A 197 -0.73 1.41 -11.82
N GLY A 198 0.48 1.12 -12.29
CA GLY A 198 0.74 0.51 -13.58
C GLY A 198 0.07 -0.85 -13.80
N HIS A 199 -0.37 -1.56 -12.75
CA HIS A 199 -1.21 -2.75 -12.92
C HIS A 199 -2.54 -2.45 -13.63
N PHE A 200 -3.13 -1.28 -13.36
CA PHE A 200 -4.30 -0.78 -14.08
C PHE A 200 -3.94 -0.28 -15.50
N ALA A 201 -2.65 -0.01 -15.74
CA ALA A 201 -2.10 0.53 -16.97
C ALA A 201 -1.94 -0.47 -18.13
N GLN A 202 -2.57 -1.65 -18.06
CA GLN A 202 -3.10 -2.29 -19.28
C GLN A 202 -4.29 -1.48 -19.86
N ILE A 203 -4.14 -0.15 -19.83
CA ILE A 203 -5.10 0.86 -20.21
C ILE A 203 -5.37 0.61 -21.69
N GLN A 204 -6.59 0.14 -21.94
CA GLN A 204 -7.15 0.12 -23.27
C GLN A 204 -7.21 1.57 -23.76
N ILE A 205 -7.00 1.76 -25.06
CA ILE A 205 -7.04 3.08 -25.68
C ILE A 205 -8.33 3.85 -25.33
N ASP A 206 -9.42 3.13 -25.09
CA ASP A 206 -10.73 3.68 -24.72
C ASP A 206 -10.72 4.35 -23.34
N VAL A 207 -9.92 3.87 -22.39
CA VAL A 207 -9.80 4.47 -21.05
C VAL A 207 -9.04 5.81 -21.14
N VAL A 208 -7.95 5.88 -21.91
CA VAL A 208 -7.23 7.16 -22.16
C VAL A 208 -8.13 8.15 -22.86
N LYS A 209 -8.78 7.72 -23.96
CA LYS A 209 -9.65 8.57 -24.76
C LYS A 209 -10.81 9.11 -23.92
N TYR A 210 -11.47 8.25 -23.17
CA TYR A 210 -12.60 8.64 -22.32
C TYR A 210 -12.21 9.72 -21.30
N GLY A 211 -11.07 9.57 -20.64
CA GLY A 211 -10.54 10.54 -19.69
C GLY A 211 -10.15 11.85 -20.37
N ALA A 212 -9.40 11.79 -21.48
CA ALA A 212 -8.97 12.96 -22.23
C ALA A 212 -10.15 13.79 -22.75
N ASP A 213 -11.19 13.15 -23.28
CA ASP A 213 -12.41 13.82 -23.77
C ASP A 213 -13.18 14.57 -22.66
N ARG A 214 -12.90 14.27 -21.38
CA ARG A 214 -13.56 14.83 -20.19
C ARG A 214 -12.63 15.66 -19.31
N ASP A 215 -11.42 15.93 -19.79
CA ASP A 215 -10.36 16.63 -19.06
C ASP A 215 -10.01 15.96 -17.71
N VAL A 216 -10.05 14.62 -17.70
CA VAL A 216 -9.59 13.73 -16.63
C VAL A 216 -8.30 13.05 -17.08
N HIS A 217 -7.17 13.52 -16.56
CA HIS A 217 -5.83 13.08 -16.95
C HIS A 217 -5.38 11.91 -16.09
N LEU A 218 -4.92 10.85 -16.73
CA LEU A 218 -4.41 9.65 -16.06
C LEU A 218 -2.89 9.75 -15.91
N PHE A 219 -2.38 9.46 -14.71
CA PHE A 219 -0.95 9.48 -14.44
C PHE A 219 -0.51 8.21 -13.72
N ILE A 220 0.38 7.45 -14.35
CA ILE A 220 0.72 6.10 -13.92
C ILE A 220 1.96 6.12 -13.03
N LEU A 221 1.87 5.38 -11.91
CA LEU A 221 3.02 5.15 -11.03
C LEU A 221 4.09 4.30 -11.75
N PRO A 222 5.40 4.54 -11.49
CA PRO A 222 6.44 3.70 -12.05
C PRO A 222 6.29 2.26 -11.58
N GLY A 223 6.59 1.32 -12.48
CA GLY A 223 6.46 -0.10 -12.16
C GLY A 223 7.18 -0.47 -10.86
N ASN A 224 6.52 -1.27 -10.03
CA ASN A 224 7.04 -1.77 -8.76
C ASN A 224 7.31 -0.73 -7.66
N THR A 225 6.74 0.48 -7.74
CA THR A 225 6.96 1.53 -6.73
C THR A 225 5.81 1.72 -5.74
N SER A 226 4.74 0.92 -5.83
CA SER A 226 3.49 1.12 -5.05
C SER A 226 3.76 1.23 -3.55
N HIS A 227 4.61 0.37 -3.01
CA HIS A 227 5.03 0.40 -1.60
C HIS A 227 5.58 1.73 -1.05
N PHE A 228 5.94 2.72 -1.88
CA PHE A 228 6.32 4.07 -1.42
C PHE A 228 5.73 5.24 -2.23
N LEU A 229 5.30 5.03 -3.48
CA LEU A 229 4.69 6.07 -4.32
C LEU A 229 3.17 5.98 -4.41
N GLN A 230 2.54 4.96 -3.84
CA GLN A 230 1.08 4.78 -3.87
C GLN A 230 0.44 5.28 -2.56
N PRO A 231 -0.22 6.47 -2.54
CA PRO A 231 -0.81 7.04 -1.32
C PRO A 231 -1.69 6.08 -0.51
N LEU A 232 -2.54 5.31 -1.19
CA LEU A 232 -3.43 4.34 -0.56
C LEU A 232 -2.66 3.21 0.15
N ASP A 233 -1.61 2.66 -0.46
CA ASP A 233 -0.76 1.65 0.16
C ASP A 233 0.02 2.20 1.36
N VAL A 234 0.55 3.41 1.23
CA VAL A 234 1.45 4.02 2.22
C VAL A 234 0.73 4.42 3.50
N ALA A 235 -0.54 4.85 3.42
CA ALA A 235 -1.23 5.44 4.58
C ALA A 235 -2.64 4.91 4.85
N VAL A 236 -3.32 4.26 3.89
CA VAL A 236 -4.75 3.91 4.04
C VAL A 236 -4.97 2.41 4.21
N PHE A 237 -4.39 1.59 3.34
CA PHE A 237 -4.67 0.15 3.32
C PHE A 237 -4.13 -0.60 4.55
N GLY A 238 -2.99 -0.18 5.10
CA GLY A 238 -2.47 -0.71 6.36
C GLY A 238 -3.49 -0.55 7.52
N PRO A 239 -3.92 0.68 7.83
CA PRO A 239 -4.99 0.93 8.81
C PRO A 239 -6.30 0.22 8.49
N PHE A 240 -6.75 0.24 7.22
CA PHE A 240 -7.97 -0.43 6.79
C PHE A 240 -7.96 -1.93 7.16
N LYS A 241 -6.90 -2.64 6.77
CA LYS A 241 -6.75 -4.09 7.07
C LYS A 241 -6.86 -4.38 8.57
N ARG A 242 -6.24 -3.53 9.41
CA ARG A 242 -6.33 -3.64 10.86
C ARG A 242 -7.74 -3.36 11.40
N PHE A 243 -8.44 -2.36 10.87
CA PHE A 243 -9.82 -2.05 11.28
C PHE A 243 -10.79 -3.14 10.82
N PHE A 244 -10.60 -3.69 9.63
CA PHE A 244 -11.40 -4.77 9.08
C PHE A 244 -11.25 -6.05 9.91
N GLU A 245 -10.03 -6.41 10.30
CA GLU A 245 -9.82 -7.54 11.23
C GLU A 245 -10.53 -7.36 12.56
N LYS A 246 -10.57 -6.14 13.09
CA LYS A 246 -11.33 -5.83 14.31
C LYS A 246 -12.83 -5.98 14.09
N ALA A 247 -13.34 -5.51 12.95
CA ALA A 247 -14.75 -5.64 12.58
C ALA A 247 -15.17 -7.11 12.41
N LEU A 248 -14.35 -7.94 11.75
CA LEU A 248 -14.57 -9.38 11.64
C LEU A 248 -14.71 -10.06 13.02
N LYS A 249 -13.84 -9.70 13.98
CA LYS A 249 -13.93 -10.24 15.35
C LYS A 249 -15.19 -9.78 16.09
N SER A 250 -15.61 -8.53 15.87
CA SER A 250 -16.85 -8.00 16.45
C SER A 250 -18.09 -8.66 15.85
N PHE A 251 -18.10 -8.94 14.54
CA PHE A 251 -19.20 -9.61 13.86
C PHE A 251 -19.55 -10.96 14.50
N LEU A 252 -18.53 -11.78 14.80
CA LEU A 252 -18.73 -13.07 15.48
C LEU A 252 -19.45 -12.91 16.83
N ARG A 253 -19.08 -11.89 17.61
CA ARG A 253 -19.68 -11.64 18.93
C ARG A 253 -21.14 -11.19 18.82
N GLN A 254 -21.45 -10.40 17.79
CA GLN A 254 -22.78 -9.81 17.60
C GLN A 254 -23.77 -10.78 16.97
N ASN A 255 -23.29 -11.73 16.16
CA ASN A 255 -24.14 -12.67 15.41
C ASN A 255 -24.14 -14.09 15.99
N GLY A 256 -23.95 -14.23 17.31
CA GLY A 256 -24.03 -15.52 17.99
C GLY A 256 -23.00 -16.54 17.52
N ASN A 257 -21.76 -16.10 17.25
CA ASN A 257 -20.65 -16.88 16.69
C ASN A 257 -20.90 -17.44 15.28
N LYS A 258 -21.91 -16.96 14.55
CA LYS A 258 -22.03 -17.24 13.12
C LYS A 258 -20.84 -16.64 12.38
N LEU A 259 -20.19 -17.48 11.58
CA LEU A 259 -19.07 -17.07 10.74
C LEU A 259 -19.59 -16.14 9.63
N PRO A 260 -18.84 -15.07 9.29
CA PRO A 260 -19.24 -14.19 8.20
C PRO A 260 -19.16 -14.93 6.86
N ILE A 261 -20.12 -14.65 5.99
CA ILE A 261 -20.17 -15.13 4.61
C ILE A 261 -19.85 -13.99 3.65
N LYS A 262 -19.61 -14.31 2.37
CA LYS A 262 -19.35 -13.32 1.31
C LYS A 262 -20.30 -12.13 1.31
N ASP A 263 -21.58 -12.37 1.57
CA ASP A 263 -22.63 -11.34 1.52
C ASP A 263 -22.47 -10.30 2.65
N ASP A 264 -21.76 -10.66 3.73
CA ASP A 264 -21.47 -9.77 4.86
C ASP A 264 -20.24 -8.87 4.60
N ILE A 265 -19.50 -9.09 3.51
CA ILE A 265 -18.21 -8.42 3.27
C ILE A 265 -18.37 -6.90 3.19
N ALA A 266 -19.28 -6.41 2.34
CA ALA A 266 -19.53 -4.97 2.21
C ALA A 266 -19.90 -4.40 3.59
N GLY A 267 -20.81 -5.13 4.25
CA GLY A 267 -21.22 -5.04 5.65
C GLY A 267 -20.11 -4.61 6.60
N ILE A 268 -19.19 -5.55 6.73
CA ILE A 268 -18.12 -5.52 7.69
C ILE A 268 -17.04 -4.53 7.27
N ALA A 269 -16.86 -4.29 5.96
CA ALA A 269 -15.81 -3.44 5.41
C ALA A 269 -16.12 -1.94 5.44
N ARG A 270 -17.40 -1.54 5.45
CA ARG A 270 -17.82 -0.14 5.36
C ARG A 270 -17.16 0.76 6.41
N ASP A 271 -17.44 0.55 7.68
CA ASP A 271 -16.93 1.40 8.76
C ASP A 271 -15.38 1.37 8.86
N PRO A 272 -14.72 0.21 8.74
CA PRO A 272 -13.26 0.15 8.60
C PRO A 272 -12.71 0.99 7.47
N LEU A 273 -13.34 0.96 6.29
CA LEU A 273 -12.87 1.68 5.12
C LEU A 273 -13.06 3.19 5.29
N VAL A 274 -14.24 3.63 5.73
CA VAL A 274 -14.52 5.05 6.05
C VAL A 274 -13.49 5.58 7.05
N LYS A 275 -13.19 4.80 8.09
CA LYS A 275 -12.21 5.19 9.11
C LYS A 275 -10.78 5.23 8.58
N ALA A 276 -10.43 4.34 7.65
CA ALA A 276 -9.10 4.29 7.07
C ALA A 276 -8.88 5.40 6.02
N CYS A 277 -9.89 5.69 5.22
CA CYS A 277 -9.88 6.76 4.21
C CYS A 277 -10.25 8.13 4.81
N CYS A 278 -9.97 8.37 6.10
CA CYS A 278 -10.19 9.67 6.69
C CYS A 278 -9.27 10.73 6.05
N PRO A 279 -9.63 12.03 6.12
CA PRO A 279 -8.85 13.09 5.49
C PRO A 279 -7.38 13.10 5.89
N ASP A 280 -7.07 12.80 7.15
CA ASP A 280 -5.70 12.78 7.66
C ASP A 280 -4.85 11.68 7.00
N ASN A 281 -5.39 10.46 6.87
CA ASN A 281 -4.67 9.36 6.23
C ASN A 281 -4.50 9.61 4.74
N ALA A 282 -5.51 10.15 4.06
CA ALA A 282 -5.43 10.51 2.65
C ALA A 282 -4.33 11.57 2.41
N LYS A 283 -4.41 12.72 3.10
CA LYS A 283 -3.38 13.78 3.01
C LYS A 283 -1.98 13.28 3.33
N ASN A 284 -1.86 12.49 4.41
CA ASN A 284 -0.58 11.90 4.81
C ASN A 284 -0.05 10.91 3.76
N GLY A 285 -0.91 10.16 3.08
CA GLY A 285 -0.55 9.27 1.98
C GLY A 285 0.10 10.04 0.84
N PHE A 286 -0.54 11.13 0.38
CA PHE A 286 0.02 11.98 -0.67
C PHE A 286 1.33 12.66 -0.25
N ALA A 287 1.39 13.15 0.99
CA ALA A 287 2.58 13.80 1.52
C ALA A 287 3.76 12.82 1.59
N LYS A 288 3.55 11.60 2.11
CA LYS A 288 4.58 10.56 2.21
C LYS A 288 5.01 9.99 0.85
N ALA A 289 4.09 9.94 -0.11
CA ALA A 289 4.40 9.58 -1.49
C ALA A 289 5.13 10.70 -2.25
N GLY A 290 5.22 11.91 -1.67
CA GLY A 290 5.83 13.08 -2.30
C GLY A 290 5.04 13.62 -3.50
N ILE A 291 3.78 13.19 -3.68
CA ILE A 291 2.92 13.62 -4.80
C ILE A 291 2.30 14.98 -4.49
N PHE A 292 1.84 15.18 -3.25
CA PHE A 292 1.27 16.46 -2.82
C PHE A 292 1.54 16.70 -1.32
N PRO A 293 2.26 17.78 -0.93
CA PRO A 293 3.02 18.67 -1.82
C PRO A 293 4.08 17.91 -2.62
N LEU A 294 4.30 18.35 -3.86
CA LEU A 294 5.25 17.69 -4.76
C LEU A 294 6.69 17.81 -4.24
N SER A 295 7.35 16.69 -3.95
CA SER A 295 8.71 16.67 -3.38
C SER A 295 9.55 15.47 -3.81
N LEU A 296 10.63 15.74 -4.55
CA LEU A 296 11.61 14.72 -4.93
C LEU A 296 12.33 14.16 -3.70
N ASP A 297 12.66 15.03 -2.74
CA ASP A 297 13.36 14.62 -1.52
C ASP A 297 12.55 13.61 -0.72
N VAL A 298 11.23 13.79 -0.62
CA VAL A 298 10.36 12.84 0.05
C VAL A 298 10.30 11.52 -0.71
N MET A 299 10.12 11.54 -2.04
CA MET A 299 10.11 10.33 -2.85
C MET A 299 11.43 9.53 -2.72
N MET A 300 12.56 10.24 -2.78
CA MET A 300 13.89 9.65 -2.65
C MET A 300 14.13 9.10 -1.24
N LYS A 301 13.77 9.85 -0.20
CA LYS A 301 13.84 9.34 1.19
C LYS A 301 12.98 8.10 1.37
N ALA A 302 11.72 8.11 0.91
CA ALA A 302 10.81 6.98 1.04
C ALA A 302 11.38 5.71 0.37
N LYS A 303 11.98 5.85 -0.82
CA LYS A 303 12.71 4.77 -1.49
C LYS A 303 13.82 4.18 -0.61
N PHE A 304 14.62 5.01 0.06
CA PHE A 304 15.76 4.55 0.87
C PHE A 304 15.37 4.11 2.29
N SER A 305 14.30 4.65 2.86
CA SER A 305 13.79 4.27 4.19
C SER A 305 13.27 2.84 4.24
N ILE A 306 12.81 2.28 3.12
CA ILE A 306 12.33 0.90 3.02
C ILE A 306 13.48 -0.12 3.06
N ALA A 307 14.69 0.26 2.63
CA ALA A 307 15.88 -0.54 2.90
C ALA A 307 16.21 -0.61 4.40
N ALA A 308 15.50 0.17 5.22
CA ALA A 308 15.84 0.41 6.59
C ALA A 308 14.69 0.07 7.59
N GLU A 309 13.41 -0.09 7.24
CA GLU A 309 12.34 -0.38 8.23
C GLU A 309 12.27 -1.85 8.70
N GLY A 310 13.41 -2.43 9.05
CA GLY A 310 13.46 -3.59 9.91
C GLY A 310 13.30 -3.20 11.37
N ARG A 311 12.45 -3.93 12.12
CA ARG A 311 12.25 -3.72 13.56
C ARG A 311 13.58 -3.51 14.27
N ARG A 312 13.74 -2.38 14.95
CA ARG A 312 14.75 -2.22 16.00
C ARG A 312 14.42 -3.22 17.09
N PHE A 313 15.35 -4.11 17.38
CA PHE A 313 15.41 -4.71 18.71
C PHE A 313 16.13 -3.71 19.60
N ASP A 314 15.54 -3.40 20.75
CA ASP A 314 16.36 -3.00 21.90
C ASP A 314 17.17 -4.25 22.32
N PRO A 315 18.45 -4.07 22.71
CA PRO A 315 19.39 -5.16 22.96
C PRO A 315 18.96 -6.15 24.05
#